data_AF-A0A1G1W8R6-F1
#
_entry.id   AF-A0A1G1W8R6-F1
#
_cell.length_a   1.000
_cell.length_b   1.000
_cell.length_c   1.000
_cell.angle_alpha   90.00
_cell.angle_beta   90.00
_cell.angle_gamma   90.00
#
_symmetry.space_group_name_H-M   'P 1'
#
loop_
_entity.id
_entity.type
_entity.pdbx_description
1 polymer ?
#
loop_
_entity_poly.entity_id
_entity_poly.type
_entity_poly.pdbx_seq_one_letter_code
_entity_poly.pdbx_strand_id
1 'polypeptide(L)'
;MKIELFNLTKINLENLNFDFLTVLFLSFVLGMYLIFSFLVYKQVRVLNKNIQTNTGIVLDALSLANLLGAVVIFIFAVSLLIR
;
A
#
# COMPACT_ATOMS: atom_id res chain seq x y z
N MET A 1 16.98 -7.66 -25.40
CA MET A 1 15.82 -8.12 -24.59
C MET A 1 15.51 -7.18 -23.41
N LYS A 2 15.43 -5.85 -23.64
CA LYS A 2 15.02 -4.85 -22.62
C LYS A 2 13.94 -3.88 -23.14
N ILE A 3 13.73 -3.82 -24.45
CA ILE A 3 12.86 -2.85 -25.11
C ILE A 3 11.40 -3.32 -25.13
N GLU A 4 11.15 -4.63 -25.21
CA GLU A 4 9.79 -5.19 -25.27
C GLU A 4 9.05 -5.18 -23.93
N LEU A 5 9.76 -5.39 -22.81
CA LEU A 5 9.14 -5.37 -21.47
C LEU A 5 8.60 -3.98 -21.10
N PHE A 6 9.29 -2.92 -21.56
CA PHE A 6 8.91 -1.52 -21.31
C PHE A 6 7.69 -1.08 -22.14
N ASN A 7 7.50 -1.70 -23.31
CA ASN A 7 6.32 -1.45 -24.13
C ASN A 7 5.10 -2.21 -23.59
N LEU A 8 5.25 -3.42 -23.05
CA LEU A 8 4.16 -4.14 -22.39
C LEU A 8 3.64 -3.43 -21.13
N THR A 9 4.50 -2.74 -20.37
CA THR A 9 4.06 -1.91 -19.23
C THR A 9 3.35 -0.63 -19.65
N LYS A 10 3.71 -0.01 -20.77
CA LYS A 10 2.99 1.17 -21.30
C LYS A 10 1.59 0.84 -21.81
N ILE A 11 1.42 -0.30 -22.48
CA ILE A 11 0.18 -0.67 -23.19
C ILE A 11 -1.01 -0.93 -22.24
N ASN A 12 -0.77 -1.19 -20.94
CA ASN A 12 -1.86 -1.43 -19.97
C ASN A 12 -2.16 -0.26 -19.02
N LEU A 13 -1.37 0.82 -19.01
CA LEU A 13 -1.66 1.99 -18.16
C LEU A 13 -2.55 3.02 -18.87
N GLU A 14 -2.49 3.13 -20.20
CA GLU A 14 -3.33 4.07 -20.96
C GLU A 14 -4.81 3.65 -21.05
N ASN A 15 -5.12 2.37 -20.78
CA ASN A 15 -6.49 1.83 -20.83
C ASN A 15 -7.17 1.70 -19.45
N LEU A 16 -6.55 2.16 -18.36
CA LEU A 16 -7.19 2.21 -17.04
C LEU A 16 -8.10 3.43 -16.95
N ASN A 17 -9.28 3.32 -17.56
CA ASN A 17 -10.32 4.34 -17.49
C ASN A 17 -11.12 4.15 -16.20
N PHE A 18 -10.55 4.54 -15.06
CA PHE A 18 -11.29 4.54 -13.80
C PHE A 18 -12.21 5.76 -13.75
N ASP A 19 -13.51 5.52 -13.58
CA ASP A 19 -14.47 6.59 -13.32
C ASP A 19 -14.14 7.31 -12.00
N PHE A 20 -14.30 8.63 -11.95
CA PHE A 20 -14.00 9.48 -10.80
C PHE A 20 -14.63 8.96 -9.51
N LEU A 21 -15.90 8.52 -9.57
CA LEU A 21 -16.60 7.93 -8.42
C LEU A 21 -15.94 6.64 -7.92
N THR A 22 -15.39 5.83 -8.83
CA THR A 22 -14.67 4.60 -8.48
C THR A 22 -13.35 4.91 -7.78
N VAL A 23 -12.58 5.86 -8.31
CA VAL A 23 -11.31 6.28 -7.68
C VAL A 23 -11.55 6.93 -6.32
N LEU A 24 -12.61 7.73 -6.19
CA LEU A 24 -13.00 8.36 -4.92
C LEU A 24 -13.37 7.31 -3.87
N PHE A 25 -14.20 6.33 -4.25
CA PHE A 25 -14.57 5.21 -3.37
C PHE A 25 -13.35 4.37 -2.97
N LEU A 26 -12.50 4.01 -3.92
CA LEU A 26 -11.26 3.27 -3.66
C LEU A 26 -10.33 4.04 -2.71
N SER A 27 -10.20 5.36 -2.90
CA SER A 27 -9.37 6.20 -2.02
C SER A 27 -9.93 6.23 -0.59
N PHE A 28 -11.25 6.27 -0.43
CA PHE A 28 -11.88 6.18 0.89
C PHE A 28 -11.59 4.84 1.57
N VAL A 29 -11.78 3.71 0.86
CA VAL A 29 -11.49 2.37 1.40
C VAL A 29 -10.01 2.21 1.75
N LEU A 30 -9.11 2.68 0.88
CA LEU A 30 -7.66 2.66 1.12
C LEU A 30 -7.26 3.55 2.30
N GLY A 31 -7.94 4.68 2.50
CA GLY A 31 -7.75 5.52 3.67
C GLY A 31 -8.08 4.79 4.98
N MET A 32 -9.21 4.08 5.02
CA MET A 32 -9.56 3.22 6.18
C MET A 32 -8.53 2.10 6.38
N TYR A 33 -8.07 1.47 5.30
CA TYR A 33 -7.05 0.43 5.37
C TYR A 33 -5.70 0.97 5.89
N LEU A 34 -5.33 2.20 5.54
CA LEU A 34 -4.10 2.83 6.01
C LEU A 34 -4.13 3.06 7.52
N ILE A 35 -5.28 3.49 8.06
CA ILE A 35 -5.51 3.59 9.51
C ILE A 35 -5.37 2.21 10.16
N PHE A 36 -6.01 1.19 9.60
CA PHE A 36 -5.91 -0.18 10.11
C PHE A 36 -4.46 -0.67 10.13
N SER A 37 -3.72 -0.51 9.03
CA SER A 37 -2.32 -0.92 8.95
C SER A 37 -1.43 -0.18 9.94
N PHE A 38 -1.71 1.10 10.20
CA PHE A 38 -0.98 1.87 11.22
C PHE A 38 -1.23 1.32 12.63
N LEU A 39 -2.47 0.96 12.95
CA LEU A 39 -2.82 0.35 14.23
C LEU A 39 -2.14 -1.01 14.41
N VAL A 40 -2.12 -1.85 13.37
CA VAL A 40 -1.42 -3.14 13.38
C VAL A 40 0.07 -2.95 13.64
N TYR A 41 0.74 -2.05 12.90
CA TYR A 41 2.15 -1.75 13.13
C TYR A 41 2.40 -1.28 14.57
N LYS A 42 1.56 -0.40 15.11
CA LYS A 42 1.67 0.05 16.50
C LYS A 42 1.53 -1.11 17.49
N GLN A 43 0.55 -1.99 17.30
CA GLN A 43 0.32 -3.14 18.18
C GLN A 43 1.49 -4.14 18.14
N VAL A 44 1.96 -4.48 16.95
CA VAL A 44 3.10 -5.38 16.77
C VAL A 44 4.35 -4.79 17.41
N ARG A 45 4.60 -3.50 17.24
CA ARG A 45 5.76 -2.82 17.84
C ARG A 45 5.69 -2.78 19.36
N VAL A 46 4.50 -2.56 19.94
CA VAL A 46 4.30 -2.64 21.40
C VAL A 46 4.54 -4.06 21.90
N LEU A 47 4.04 -5.07 21.20
CA LEU A 47 4.24 -6.47 21.56
C LEU A 47 5.72 -6.87 21.47
N ASN A 48 6.40 -6.51 20.38
CA ASN A 48 7.80 -6.87 20.15
C ASN A 48 8.73 -6.23 21.19
N LYS A 49 8.46 -4.98 21.61
CA LYS A 49 9.21 -4.32 22.70
C LYS A 49 9.16 -5.09 24.02
N ASN A 50 8.04 -5.77 24.30
CA ASN A 50 7.82 -6.47 25.56
C ASN A 50 8.33 -7.93 25.54
N ILE A 51 8.29 -8.61 24.39
CA ILE A 51 8.60 -10.05 24.29
C ILE A 51 10.00 -10.31 23.70
N GLN A 52 10.48 -9.46 22.78
CA GLN A 52 11.82 -9.51 22.17
C GLN A 52 12.22 -10.88 21.61
N THR A 53 11.32 -11.52 20.86
CA THR A 53 11.61 -12.79 20.17
C THR A 53 12.04 -12.56 18.73
N ASN A 54 12.77 -13.52 18.16
CA ASN A 54 13.11 -13.52 16.72
C ASN A 54 11.86 -13.39 15.84
N THR A 55 10.77 -14.06 16.22
CA THR A 55 9.46 -13.94 15.55
C THR A 55 8.90 -12.52 15.66
N GLY A 56 9.03 -11.88 16.83
CA GLY A 56 8.61 -10.50 17.03
C GLY A 56 9.33 -9.50 16.13
N ILE A 57 10.63 -9.68 15.91
CA ILE A 57 11.42 -8.84 14.98
C ILE A 57 10.92 -9.00 13.54
N VAL A 58 10.65 -10.23 13.10
CA VAL A 58 10.11 -10.50 11.75
C VAL A 58 8.71 -9.89 11.61
N LEU A 59 7.84 -10.04 12.61
CA LEU A 59 6.50 -9.45 12.60
C LEU A 59 6.55 -7.91 12.57
N ASP A 60 7.46 -7.28 13.31
CA ASP A 60 7.66 -5.83 13.28
C ASP A 60 8.04 -5.35 11.88
N ALA A 61 9.02 -6.02 11.24
CA ALA A 61 9.41 -5.75 9.86
C ALA A 61 8.26 -5.96 8.86
N LEU A 62 7.49 -7.04 8.98
CA LEU A 62 6.34 -7.32 8.10
C LEU A 62 5.22 -6.29 8.27
N SER A 63 4.91 -5.91 9.51
CA SER A 63 3.88 -4.90 9.78
C SER A 63 4.29 -3.50 9.31
N LEU A 64 5.58 -3.16 9.40
CA LEU A 64 6.14 -1.94 8.82
C LEU A 64 6.05 -1.97 7.29
N ALA A 65 6.42 -3.09 6.66
CA ALA A 65 6.31 -3.25 5.21
C ALA A 65 4.85 -3.13 4.73
N ASN A 66 3.89 -3.70 5.49
CA ASN A 66 2.46 -3.57 5.21
C ASN A 66 2.00 -2.11 5.27
N LEU A 67 2.45 -1.35 6.27
CA LEU A 67 2.14 0.08 6.39
C LEU A 67 2.72 0.89 5.22
N LEU A 68 3.99 0.66 4.86
CA LEU A 68 4.61 1.35 3.73
C LEU A 68 3.92 1.00 2.41
N GLY A 69 3.57 -0.28 2.20
CA GLY A 69 2.79 -0.72 1.03
C GLY A 69 1.42 -0.03 0.96
N ALA A 70 0.71 0.05 2.08
CA ALA A 70 -0.57 0.76 2.16
C ALA A 70 -0.43 2.24 1.79
N VAL A 71 0.63 2.92 2.28
CA VAL A 71 0.93 4.32 1.94
C VAL A 71 1.20 4.49 0.45
N VAL A 72 2.02 3.63 -0.16
CA VAL A 72 2.35 3.71 -1.59
C VAL A 72 1.12 3.51 -2.46
N ILE A 73 0.28 2.51 -2.16
CA ILE A 73 -0.96 2.24 -2.90
C ILE A 73 -1.94 3.40 -2.74
N PHE A 74 -2.05 3.98 -1.53
CA PHE A 74 -2.91 5.14 -1.30
C PHE A 74 -2.45 6.37 -2.08
N ILE A 75 -1.15 6.68 -2.09
CA ILE A 75 -0.59 7.79 -2.88
C ILE A 75 -0.87 7.57 -4.38
N PHE A 76 -0.73 6.34 -4.87
CA PHE A 76 -1.06 6.01 -6.25
C PHE A 76 -2.56 6.19 -6.55
N ALA A 77 -3.45 5.79 -5.65
CA ALA A 77 -4.90 6.00 -5.84
C ALA A 77 -5.26 7.50 -5.84
N VAL A 78 -4.66 8.29 -4.95
CA VAL A 78 -4.89 9.74 -4.89
C VAL A 78 -4.30 10.44 -6.12
N SER A 79 -3.15 10.01 -6.65
CA SER A 79 -2.59 10.61 -7.87
C SER A 79 -3.45 10.38 -9.10
N LEU A 80 -4.24 9.30 -9.13
CA LEU A 80 -5.27 9.07 -10.15
C LEU A 80 -6.48 10.01 -10.03
N LEU A 81 -6.73 10.64 -8.88
CA LEU A 81 -7.81 11.63 -8.72
C LEU A 81 -7.42 13.04 -9.23
N ILE A 82 -6.13 13.36 -9.18
CA ILE A 82 -5.61 14.70 -9.51
C ILE A 82 -5.33 14.85 -11.01
N ARG A 83 -5.17 13.73 -11.72
CA ARG A 83 -4.91 13.68 -13.16
C ARG A 83 -6.18 13.86 -13.97
#